data_AF-A0A367LUY6-F1
#
_entry.id   AF-A0A367LUY6-F1
#
_cell.length_a   1.000
_cell.length_b   1.000
_cell.length_c   1.000
_cell.angle_alpha   90.00
_cell.angle_beta   90.00
_cell.angle_gamma   90.00
#
_symmetry.space_group_name_H-M   'P 1'
#
loop_
_entity.id
_entity.type
_entity.pdbx_description
1 polymer ?
#
loop_
_entity_poly.entity_id
_entity_poly.type
_entity_poly.pdbx_seq_one_letter_code
_entity_poly.pdbx_strand_id
1 'polypeptide(L)' 'MALIVQKFGGTSVGTVERIEQVAEKVKKFREAGDDVVVVVSA' A
#
# COMPACT_ATOMS: atom_id res chain seq x y z
N MET A 1 9.90 -2.40 -13.45
CA MET A 1 9.09 -1.23 -13.79
C MET A 1 7.78 -1.70 -14.39
N ALA A 2 6.81 -1.93 -13.52
CA ALA A 2 5.43 -2.21 -13.83
C ALA A 2 4.52 -1.13 -13.21
N LEU A 3 3.29 -1.00 -13.71
CA LEU A 3 2.23 -0.25 -13.05
C LEU A 3 1.43 -1.21 -12.17
N ILE A 4 1.47 -1.02 -10.85
CA ILE A 4 0.84 -1.90 -9.86
C ILE A 4 -0.30 -1.16 -9.17
N VAL A 5 -1.48 -1.78 -9.16
CA VAL A 5 -2.62 -1.32 -8.36
C VAL A 5 -2.76 -2.20 -7.13
N GLN A 6 -2.71 -1.59 -5.94
CA GLN A 6 -2.88 -2.30 -4.67
C GLN A 6 -4.13 -1.78 -3.95
N LYS A 7 -5.03 -2.70 -3.55
CA LYS A 7 -6.22 -2.36 -2.77
C LYS A 7 -6.11 -2.91 -1.35
N PHE A 8 -6.38 -2.05 -0.37
CA PHE A 8 -6.44 -2.42 1.04
C PHE A 8 -7.87 -2.20 1.57
N GLY A 9 -8.43 -3.19 2.25
CA GLY A 9 -9.76 -3.08 2.90
C GLY A 9 -9.66 -2.35 4.24
N GLY A 10 -10.81 -1.95 4.81
CA GLY A 10 -10.85 -1.20 6.08
C GLY A 10 -10.17 -1.92 7.24
N THR A 11 -10.28 -3.26 7.30
CA THR A 11 -9.55 -4.07 8.29
C THR A 11 -8.03 -3.96 8.14
N SER A 12 -7.51 -3.71 6.94
CA SER A 12 -6.08 -3.52 6.67
C SER A 12 -5.56 -2.13 7.05
N VAL A 13 -6.44 -1.18 7.34
CA VAL A 13 -6.09 0.22 7.68
C VAL A 13 -6.76 0.70 8.97
N GLY A 14 -7.31 -0.21 9.78
CA GLY A 14 -8.13 0.13 10.96
C GLY A 14 -7.35 0.61 12.19
N THR A 15 -6.02 0.56 12.19
CA THR A 15 -5.17 1.12 13.26
C THR A 15 -3.94 1.78 12.65
N VAL A 16 -3.26 2.65 13.40
CA VAL A 16 -2.03 3.33 12.96
C VAL A 16 -0.96 2.30 12.60
N GLU A 17 -0.76 1.27 13.42
CA GLU A 17 0.24 0.23 13.19
C GLU A 17 -0.04 -0.55 11.89
N ARG A 18 -1.32 -0.77 11.56
CA ARG A 18 -1.71 -1.41 10.30
C ARG A 18 -1.46 -0.50 9.10
N ILE A 19 -1.72 0.80 9.24
CA ILE A 19 -1.41 1.80 8.20
C ILE A 19 0.09 1.85 7.94
N GLU A 20 0.92 1.84 8.99
CA GLU A 20 2.38 1.80 8.86
C GLU A 20 2.86 0.54 8.12
N GLN A 21 2.28 -0.63 8.43
CA GLN A 21 2.58 -1.87 7.72
C GLN A 21 2.20 -1.79 6.22
N VAL A 22 1.07 -1.16 5.90
CA VAL A 22 0.66 -0.92 4.51
C VAL A 22 1.63 0.04 3.82
N ALA A 23 2.06 1.11 4.50
CA ALA A 23 3.02 2.07 3.97
C ALA A 23 4.37 1.42 3.66
N GLU A 24 4.90 0.60 4.57
CA GLU A 24 6.15 -0.15 4.36
C GLU A 24 6.03 -1.12 3.18
N LYS A 25 4.86 -1.73 2.99
CA LYS A 25 4.61 -2.59 1.81
C LYS A 25 4.66 -1.77 0.53
N VAL A 26 3.94 -0.64 0.45
CA VAL A 26 3.89 0.22 -0.74
C VAL A 26 5.27 0.77 -1.08
N LYS A 27 6.02 1.21 -0.07
CA LYS A 27 7.40 1.70 -0.19
C LYS A 27 8.32 0.69 -0.89
N LYS A 28 8.27 -0.59 -0.49
CA LYS A 28 9.10 -1.64 -1.11
C LYS A 28 8.88 -1.76 -2.63
N PHE A 29 7.63 -1.68 -3.11
CA PHE A 29 7.37 -1.70 -4.55
C PHE A 29 7.85 -0.43 -5.25
N ARG A 30 7.71 0.72 -4.59
CA ARG A 30 8.24 1.96 -5.14
C ARG A 30 9.76 1.95 -5.24
N GLU A 31 10.45 1.45 -4.21
CA GLU A 31 11.91 1.29 -4.20
C GLU A 31 12.41 0.27 -5.22
N ALA A 32 11.61 -0.74 -5.55
CA ALA A 32 11.88 -1.68 -6.65
C ALA A 32 11.74 -1.05 -8.05
N GLY A 33 11.35 0.23 -8.14
CA GLY A 33 11.20 0.96 -9.39
C GLY A 33 9.87 0.72 -10.10
N ASP A 34 8.84 0.30 -9.37
CA ASP A 34 7.47 0.22 -9.88
C ASP A 34 6.70 1.51 -9.61
N ASP A 35 5.73 1.80 -10.47
CA ASP A 35 4.75 2.85 -10.25
C ASP A 35 3.54 2.23 -9.56
N VAL A 36 3.14 2.82 -8.43
CA VAL A 36 2.15 2.20 -7.53
C VAL A 36 0.96 3.13 -7.34
N VAL A 37 -0.24 2.61 -7.62
CA VAL A 37 -1.52 3.25 -7.29
C VAL A 37 -2.15 2.48 -6.14
N VAL A 38 -2.53 3.19 -5.08
CA VAL A 38 -3.08 2.58 -3.86
C VAL A 38 -4.52 3.04 -3.66
N VAL A 39 -5.43 2.06 -3.48
CA VAL A 39 -6.83 2.30 -3.13
C VAL A 39 -7.09 1.76 -1.72
N VAL A 40 -7.62 2.61 -0.85
CA VAL A 40 -8.00 2.22 0.52
C VAL A 40 -9.50 2.36 0.71
N SER A 41 -10.08 1.45 1.50
CA SER A 41 -11.43 1.64 2.04
C SER A 41 -11.39 2.56 3.26
N ALA A 42 -12.56 3.10 3.64
CA ALA A 42 -12.75 3.73 4.94
C ALA A 42 -12.51 2.72 6.09
#